data_AF-A0A6G1SEC5-F1
#
_entry.id   AF-A0A6G1SEC5-F1
#
_cell.length_a   1.000
_cell.length_b   1.000
_cell.length_c   1.000
_cell.angle_alpha   90.00
_cell.angle_beta   90.00
_cell.angle_gamma   90.00
#
_symmetry.space_group_name_H-M   'P 1'
#
loop_
_entity.id
_entity.type
_entity.pdbx_description
1 polymer ?
#
loop_
_entity_poly.entity_id
_entity_poly.type
_entity_poly.pdbx_seq_one_letter_code
_entity_poly.pdbx_strand_id
1 'polypeptide(L)'
;GADHIITMDLHASQIQGFFDIPVDNLYAEPAILKYIRESIPKWETSVIVSPDAGGAKRVTSIADRLNVDFALIHKERKRANEVEKMTLVGNVEGKVAILVDDMADTCGTICMAADKLVEAGAEKVYAICVHGIFSGPALTH
;
A
#
# COMPACT_ATOMS: atom_id res chain seq x y z
N GLY A 1 29.95 -10.45 11.47
CA GLY A 1 29.17 -11.18 12.47
C GLY A 1 28.08 -11.94 11.74
N ALA A 2 27.18 -11.21 11.10
CA ALA A 2 26.47 -11.71 9.92
C ALA A 2 27.36 -11.53 8.67
N ASP A 3 27.25 -12.46 7.72
CA ASP A 3 27.97 -12.44 6.44
C ASP A 3 27.04 -12.19 5.24
N HIS A 4 25.72 -12.27 5.46
CA HIS A 4 24.70 -12.10 4.45
C HIS A 4 23.36 -11.71 5.08
N ILE A 5 22.51 -10.97 4.37
CA ILE A 5 21.15 -10.64 4.78
C ILE A 5 20.18 -11.14 3.71
N ILE A 6 19.12 -11.83 4.14
CA ILE A 6 17.94 -12.11 3.30
C ILE A 6 16.75 -11.45 3.99
N THR A 7 16.02 -10.62 3.25
CA THR A 7 14.88 -9.86 3.75
C THR A 7 13.76 -9.78 2.70
N MET A 8 12.65 -9.13 3.01
CA MET A 8 11.50 -9.00 2.12
C MET A 8 10.91 -7.60 2.23
N ASP A 9 10.64 -6.97 1.09
CA ASP A 9 10.02 -5.65 0.95
C ASP A 9 10.53 -4.63 1.98
N LEU A 10 11.81 -4.29 1.89
CA LEU A 10 12.36 -3.16 2.63
C LEU A 10 11.54 -1.88 2.37
N HIS A 11 11.22 -1.15 3.44
CA HIS A 11 10.49 0.12 3.38
C HIS A 11 11.11 1.10 2.38
N ALA A 12 12.44 1.14 2.32
CA ALA A 12 13.21 1.87 1.33
C ALA A 12 14.30 0.99 0.74
N SER A 13 14.36 0.88 -0.59
CA SER A 13 15.35 0.05 -1.27
C SER A 13 16.79 0.51 -0.99
N GLN A 14 16.98 1.79 -0.67
CA GLN A 14 18.26 2.39 -0.31
C GLN A 14 18.88 1.79 0.95
N ILE A 15 18.09 1.15 1.82
CA ILE A 15 18.59 0.50 3.04
C ILE A 15 19.63 -0.58 2.72
N GLN A 16 19.55 -1.21 1.54
CA GLN A 16 20.57 -2.17 1.11
C GLN A 16 21.97 -1.54 1.05
N GLY A 17 22.07 -0.26 0.69
CA GLY A 17 23.34 0.47 0.64
C GLY A 17 23.93 0.82 2.01
N PHE A 18 23.24 0.52 3.11
CA PHE A 18 23.77 0.67 4.47
C PHE A 18 24.58 -0.54 4.93
N PHE A 19 24.62 -1.61 4.15
CA PHE A 19 25.35 -2.83 4.47
C PHE A 19 26.50 -3.04 3.49
N ASP A 20 27.68 -3.36 4.03
CA ASP A 20 28.84 -3.76 3.24
C ASP A 20 28.79 -5.26 2.84
N ILE A 21 27.90 -6.02 3.47
CA ILE A 21 27.62 -7.44 3.15
C ILE A 21 26.46 -7.55 2.14
N PRO A 22 26.38 -8.63 1.35
CA PRO A 22 25.31 -8.75 0.37
C PRO A 22 23.93 -8.85 1.03
N VAL A 23 22.93 -8.25 0.38
CA VAL A 23 21.54 -8.18 0.83
C VAL A 23 20.61 -8.65 -0.27
N ASP A 24 19.96 -9.79 -0.08
CA ASP A 24 18.88 -10.26 -0.93
C ASP A 24 17.54 -9.70 -0.40
N ASN A 25 17.03 -8.65 -1.05
CA ASN A 25 15.70 -8.11 -0.77
C ASN A 25 14.65 -8.74 -1.70
N LEU A 26 13.88 -9.69 -1.17
CA LEU A 26 12.79 -10.35 -1.88
C LEU A 26 11.56 -9.42 -1.98
N TYR A 27 10.68 -9.70 -2.93
CA TYR A 27 9.43 -8.93 -3.13
C TYR A 27 8.21 -9.86 -3.07
N ALA A 28 7.21 -9.44 -2.30
CA ALA A 28 5.91 -10.11 -2.17
C ALA A 28 5.00 -9.86 -3.38
N GLU A 29 5.37 -8.95 -4.28
CA GLU A 29 4.57 -8.56 -5.45
C GLU A 29 3.99 -9.75 -6.24
N PRO A 30 4.74 -10.82 -6.57
CA PRO A 30 4.17 -11.98 -7.27
C PRO A 30 3.06 -12.68 -6.47
N ALA A 31 3.20 -12.76 -5.15
CA ALA A 31 2.19 -13.35 -4.27
C ALA A 31 0.96 -12.43 -4.15
N ILE A 32 1.16 -11.11 -4.08
CA ILE A 32 0.08 -10.12 -4.09
C ILE A 32 -0.72 -10.20 -5.39
N LEU A 33 -0.05 -10.22 -6.55
CA LEU A 33 -0.71 -10.35 -7.86
C LEU A 33 -1.54 -11.63 -7.96
N LYS A 34 -0.98 -12.75 -7.48
CA LYS A 34 -1.71 -14.02 -7.42
C LYS A 34 -2.95 -13.90 -6.53
N TYR A 35 -2.80 -13.35 -5.34
CA TYR A 35 -3.91 -13.16 -4.39
C TYR A 35 -5.03 -12.29 -4.99
N ILE A 36 -4.68 -11.16 -5.62
CA ILE A 36 -5.65 -10.27 -6.26
C ILE A 36 -6.46 -11.04 -7.31
N ARG A 37 -5.79 -11.77 -8.21
CA ARG A 37 -6.46 -12.53 -9.28
C ARG A 37 -7.34 -13.67 -8.78
N GLU A 38 -6.93 -14.34 -7.71
CA GLU A 38 -7.64 -15.52 -7.19
C GLU A 38 -8.75 -15.17 -6.19
N SER A 39 -8.62 -14.05 -5.46
CA SER A 39 -9.42 -13.78 -4.27
C SER A 39 -10.26 -12.51 -4.33
N ILE A 40 -9.95 -11.56 -5.22
CA ILE A 40 -10.67 -10.28 -5.31
C ILE A 40 -11.61 -10.31 -6.53
N PRO A 41 -12.94 -10.33 -6.33
CA PRO A 41 -13.89 -10.22 -7.43
C PRO A 41 -13.76 -8.87 -8.15
N LYS A 42 -13.93 -8.87 -9.48
CA LYS A 42 -13.84 -7.68 -10.33
C LYS A 42 -12.48 -6.98 -10.26
N TRP A 43 -11.40 -7.71 -10.01
CA TRP A 43 -10.06 -7.13 -9.98
C TRP A 43 -9.66 -6.53 -11.34
N GLU A 44 -10.21 -7.02 -12.45
CA GLU A 44 -9.92 -6.56 -13.82
C GLU A 44 -10.37 -5.11 -14.09
N THR A 45 -11.36 -4.64 -13.32
CA THR A 45 -11.86 -3.26 -13.36
C THR A 45 -11.54 -2.51 -12.07
N SER A 46 -10.59 -3.02 -11.28
CA SER A 46 -10.18 -2.40 -10.04
C SER A 46 -9.23 -1.21 -10.26
N VAL A 47 -8.91 -0.53 -9.17
CA VAL A 47 -7.89 0.51 -9.10
C VAL A 47 -6.95 0.19 -7.95
N ILE A 48 -5.64 0.16 -8.22
CA ILE A 48 -4.62 -0.06 -7.18
C ILE A 48 -4.29 1.27 -6.53
N VAL A 49 -4.40 1.37 -5.21
CA VAL A 49 -4.30 2.63 -4.49
C VAL A 49 -3.12 2.61 -3.54
N SER A 50 -2.31 3.68 -3.57
CA SER A 50 -1.29 3.90 -2.52
C SER A 50 -1.86 4.77 -1.42
N PRO A 51 -1.74 4.39 -0.13
CA PRO A 51 -2.22 5.21 0.99
C PRO A 51 -1.38 6.49 1.20
N ASP A 52 -0.18 6.54 0.63
CA ASP A 52 0.67 7.73 0.60
C ASP A 52 1.44 7.88 -0.73
N ALA A 53 2.21 8.96 -0.87
CA ALA A 53 3.00 9.21 -2.07
C ALA A 53 4.27 8.35 -2.17
N GLY A 54 4.78 7.79 -1.07
CA GLY A 54 5.97 6.94 -1.04
C GLY A 54 5.74 5.59 -1.72
N GLY A 55 4.54 5.03 -1.57
CA GLY A 55 4.13 3.77 -2.20
C GLY A 55 3.85 3.87 -3.71
N ALA A 56 3.99 5.03 -4.35
CA ALA A 56 3.63 5.24 -5.76
C ALA A 56 4.31 4.26 -6.73
N LYS A 57 5.59 3.95 -6.53
CA LYS A 57 6.32 2.98 -7.35
C LYS A 57 5.80 1.55 -7.21
N ARG A 58 5.36 1.17 -6.00
CA ARG A 58 4.82 -0.16 -5.72
C ARG A 58 3.47 -0.35 -6.42
N VAL A 59 2.57 0.61 -6.26
CA VAL A 59 1.22 0.50 -6.83
C VAL A 59 1.22 0.59 -8.35
N THR A 60 2.09 1.41 -8.94
CA THR A 60 2.24 1.48 -10.41
C THR A 60 2.76 0.17 -10.99
N SER A 61 3.78 -0.45 -10.39
CA SER A 61 4.27 -1.78 -10.78
C SER A 61 3.16 -2.84 -10.77
N ILE A 62 2.35 -2.88 -9.70
CA ILE A 62 1.25 -3.83 -9.56
C ILE A 62 0.15 -3.54 -10.60
N ALA A 63 -0.23 -2.27 -10.76
CA ALA A 63 -1.27 -1.84 -11.69
C ALA A 63 -0.89 -2.17 -13.15
N ASP A 64 0.35 -1.91 -13.56
CA ASP A 64 0.86 -2.24 -14.89
C ASP A 64 0.81 -3.74 -15.16
N ARG A 65 1.16 -4.58 -14.18
CA ARG A 65 1.16 -6.04 -14.30
C ARG A 65 -0.25 -6.66 -14.29
N LEU A 66 -1.22 -5.95 -13.71
CA LEU A 66 -2.63 -6.30 -13.77
C LEU A 66 -3.35 -5.66 -14.97
N ASN A 67 -2.72 -4.68 -15.64
CA ASN A 67 -3.32 -3.84 -16.67
C ASN A 67 -4.60 -3.14 -16.17
N VAL A 68 -4.50 -2.48 -15.02
CA VAL A 68 -5.58 -1.71 -14.38
C VAL A 68 -5.10 -0.30 -14.03
N ASP A 69 -6.03 0.57 -13.65
CA ASP A 69 -5.68 1.93 -13.22
C ASP A 69 -5.02 1.93 -11.83
N PHE A 70 -4.30 3.01 -11.52
CA PHE A 70 -3.85 3.29 -10.15
C PHE A 70 -4.32 4.66 -9.66
N ALA A 71 -4.36 4.81 -8.34
CA ALA A 71 -4.63 6.07 -7.67
C ALA A 71 -3.66 6.26 -6.49
N LEU A 72 -3.50 7.50 -6.05
CA LEU A 72 -2.61 7.87 -4.94
C LEU A 72 -3.36 8.74 -3.95
N ILE A 73 -3.16 8.48 -2.67
CA ILE A 73 -3.58 9.40 -1.62
C ILE A 73 -2.37 10.24 -1.23
N HIS A 74 -2.49 11.55 -1.41
CA HIS A 74 -1.50 12.50 -0.92
C HIS A 74 -1.93 13.04 0.44
N LYS A 75 -1.09 12.82 1.44
CA LYS A 75 -1.31 13.28 2.80
C LYS A 75 -0.50 14.55 3.06
N GLU A 76 -1.20 15.66 3.28
CA GLU A 76 -0.58 16.91 3.75
C GLU A 76 -0.62 16.96 5.27
N ARG A 77 0.55 17.00 5.92
CA ARG A 77 0.66 17.28 7.36
C ARG A 77 0.89 18.77 7.58
N LYS A 78 -0.11 19.48 8.08
CA LYS A 78 0.06 20.85 8.57
C LYS A 78 0.33 20.83 10.08
N ARG A 79 1.61 20.75 10.47
CA ARG A 79 2.08 20.82 11.88
C ARG A 79 1.51 19.75 12.82
N ALA A 80 2.14 19.59 13.98
CA ALA A 80 1.56 18.83 15.09
C ALA A 80 0.33 19.61 15.59
N ASN A 81 -0.87 19.00 15.51
CA ASN A 81 -2.19 19.49 15.97
C ASN A 81 -3.16 20.09 14.93
N GLU A 82 -2.91 20.07 13.61
CA GLU A 82 -3.98 20.33 12.63
C GLU A 82 -4.49 19.04 11.97
N VAL A 83 -5.74 19.10 11.50
CA VAL A 83 -6.43 18.01 10.82
C VAL A 83 -5.65 17.62 9.56
N GLU A 84 -5.28 16.34 9.47
CA GLU A 84 -4.59 15.80 8.31
C GLU A 84 -5.50 15.85 7.07
N LYS A 85 -5.02 16.50 6.00
CA LYS A 85 -5.78 16.55 4.74
C LYS A 85 -5.30 15.44 3.82
N MET A 86 -6.20 14.52 3.47
CA MET A 86 -5.98 13.51 2.45
C MET A 86 -6.62 13.94 1.13
N THR A 87 -5.81 14.01 0.07
CA THR A 87 -6.25 14.31 -1.29
C THR A 87 -6.08 13.06 -2.15
N LEU A 88 -7.16 12.58 -2.74
CA LEU A 88 -7.14 11.47 -3.68
C LEU A 88 -6.80 11.98 -5.08
N VAL A 89 -5.85 11.33 -5.74
CA VAL A 89 -5.46 11.56 -7.13
C VAL A 89 -5.73 10.28 -7.92
N GLY A 90 -6.67 10.34 -8.86
CA GLY A 90 -7.15 9.19 -9.63
C GLY A 90 -8.67 9.00 -9.47
N ASN A 91 -9.29 8.21 -10.37
CA ASN A 91 -10.73 7.93 -10.31
C ASN A 91 -10.99 6.53 -9.75
N VAL A 92 -11.75 6.48 -8.65
CA VAL A 92 -12.14 5.26 -7.94
C VAL A 92 -13.65 5.01 -7.94
N GLU A 93 -14.44 5.94 -8.51
CA GLU A 93 -15.90 5.90 -8.49
C GLU A 93 -16.41 4.65 -9.20
N GLY A 94 -17.26 3.88 -8.52
CA GLY A 94 -17.85 2.64 -9.02
C GLY A 94 -16.85 1.49 -9.21
N LYS A 95 -15.61 1.62 -8.72
CA LYS A 95 -14.55 0.59 -8.85
C LYS A 95 -14.25 -0.09 -7.53
N VAL A 96 -13.70 -1.29 -7.60
CA VAL A 96 -13.03 -1.94 -6.45
C VAL A 96 -11.68 -1.24 -6.26
N ALA A 97 -11.46 -0.65 -5.08
CA ALA A 97 -10.18 -0.04 -4.73
C ALA A 97 -9.34 -0.99 -3.89
N ILE A 98 -8.08 -1.23 -4.29
CA ILE A 98 -7.16 -2.14 -3.60
C ILE A 98 -6.01 -1.31 -3.06
N LEU A 99 -6.04 -0.99 -1.76
CA LEU A 99 -4.94 -0.35 -1.05
C LEU A 99 -3.77 -1.32 -0.93
N VAL A 100 -2.57 -0.88 -1.32
CA VAL A 100 -1.34 -1.67 -1.17
C VAL A 100 -0.26 -0.86 -0.47
N ASP A 101 0.30 -1.42 0.61
CA ASP A 101 1.40 -0.83 1.37
C ASP A 101 2.45 -1.88 1.76
N ASP A 102 3.64 -1.48 2.20
CA ASP A 102 4.65 -2.44 2.68
C ASP A 102 4.28 -2.90 4.07
N MET A 103 3.76 -2.00 4.91
CA MET A 103 3.47 -2.33 6.28
C MET A 103 2.21 -1.65 6.79
N ALA A 104 1.57 -2.31 7.76
CA ALA A 104 0.48 -1.76 8.54
C ALA A 104 0.83 -1.88 10.02
N ASP A 105 1.05 -0.73 10.68
CA ASP A 105 1.36 -0.68 12.11
C ASP A 105 0.11 -0.45 12.96
N THR A 106 -0.27 0.80 13.21
CA THR A 106 -1.49 1.11 13.98
C THR A 106 -2.76 1.11 13.12
N CYS A 107 -2.66 0.80 11.84
CA CYS A 107 -3.71 0.85 10.81
C CYS A 107 -4.39 2.21 10.56
N GLY A 108 -4.11 3.26 11.35
CA GLY A 108 -4.79 4.56 11.20
C GLY A 108 -4.73 5.16 9.79
N THR A 109 -3.58 5.08 9.11
CA THR A 109 -3.43 5.55 7.73
C THR A 109 -4.33 4.78 6.76
N ILE A 110 -4.38 3.44 6.88
CA ILE A 110 -5.16 2.57 5.99
C ILE A 110 -6.66 2.77 6.24
N CYS A 111 -7.09 2.91 7.50
CA CYS A 111 -8.48 3.21 7.85
C CYS A 111 -8.93 4.55 7.23
N MET A 112 -8.17 5.63 7.45
CA MET A 112 -8.47 6.94 6.85
C MET A 112 -8.46 6.90 5.31
N ALA A 113 -7.53 6.16 4.71
CA ALA A 113 -7.49 5.96 3.27
C ALA A 113 -8.73 5.21 2.76
N ALA A 114 -9.17 4.17 3.46
CA ALA A 114 -10.37 3.42 3.11
C ALA A 114 -11.62 4.30 3.20
N ASP A 115 -11.78 5.08 4.27
CA ASP A 115 -12.89 6.03 4.41
C ASP A 115 -12.91 7.03 3.24
N LYS A 116 -11.74 7.58 2.88
CA LYS A 116 -11.61 8.51 1.76
C LYS A 116 -12.00 7.88 0.42
N LEU A 117 -11.68 6.61 0.20
CA LEU A 117 -12.05 5.88 -1.01
C LEU A 117 -13.57 5.61 -1.08
N VAL A 118 -14.18 5.26 0.06
CA VAL A 118 -15.64 5.09 0.15
C VAL A 118 -16.36 6.42 -0.10
N GLU A 119 -15.90 7.52 0.50
CA GLU A 119 -16.42 8.87 0.24
C GLU A 119 -16.32 9.26 -1.24
N ALA A 120 -15.26 8.81 -1.93
CA ALA A 120 -15.03 9.05 -3.35
C ALA A 120 -15.81 8.08 -4.27
N GLY A 121 -16.66 7.22 -3.71
CA GLY A 121 -17.56 6.35 -4.46
C GLY A 121 -16.99 4.98 -4.83
N ALA A 122 -15.94 4.51 -4.18
CA ALA A 122 -15.45 3.14 -4.39
C ALA A 122 -16.54 2.11 -4.03
N GLU A 123 -16.73 1.10 -4.90
CA GLU A 123 -17.72 0.02 -4.67
C GLU A 123 -17.33 -0.83 -3.46
N LYS A 124 -16.02 -1.11 -3.32
CA LYS A 124 -15.46 -1.91 -2.24
C LYS A 124 -13.99 -1.57 -2.06
N VAL A 125 -13.52 -1.62 -0.82
CA VAL A 125 -12.11 -1.41 -0.49
C VAL A 125 -11.50 -2.70 0.04
N TYR A 126 -10.35 -3.07 -0.51
CA TYR A 126 -9.46 -4.12 0.02
C TYR A 126 -8.15 -3.47 0.45
N ALA A 127 -7.51 -3.99 1.48
CA ALA A 127 -6.18 -3.57 1.91
C ALA A 127 -5.23 -4.76 1.92
N ILE A 128 -4.05 -4.59 1.33
CA ILE A 128 -2.99 -5.60 1.27
C ILE A 128 -1.70 -4.95 1.79
N CYS A 129 -1.10 -5.55 2.79
CA CYS A 129 0.20 -5.13 3.32
C CYS A 129 1.13 -6.33 3.40
N VAL A 130 2.42 -6.12 3.15
CA VAL A 130 3.42 -7.21 3.25
C VAL A 130 3.70 -7.54 4.72
N HIS A 131 3.91 -6.51 5.54
CA HIS A 131 4.27 -6.60 6.95
C HIS A 131 3.12 -6.13 7.83
N GLY A 132 2.30 -7.06 8.30
CA GLY A 132 1.26 -6.78 9.29
C GLY A 132 1.83 -6.65 10.70
N ILE A 133 2.32 -5.47 11.07
CA ILE A 133 2.88 -5.19 12.41
C ILE A 133 1.75 -5.14 13.44
N PHE A 134 0.64 -4.49 13.09
CA PHE A 134 -0.63 -4.47 13.84
C PHE A 134 -0.48 -4.14 15.34
N SER A 135 0.27 -3.08 15.65
CA SER A 135 0.45 -2.65 17.04
C SER A 135 -0.69 -1.75 17.54
N GLY A 136 -0.81 -1.62 18.86
CA GLY A 136 -1.73 -0.70 19.50
C GLY A 136 -3.20 -0.94 19.08
N PRO A 137 -3.92 0.10 18.62
CA PRO A 137 -5.36 0.00 18.32
C PRO A 137 -5.68 -0.65 16.97
N ALA A 138 -4.70 -1.25 16.28
CA ALA A 138 -4.85 -1.76 14.91
C ALA A 138 -6.05 -2.69 14.70
N LEU A 139 -6.43 -3.47 15.72
CA LEU A 139 -7.54 -4.43 15.66
C LEU A 139 -8.85 -3.92 16.28
N THR A 140 -8.82 -2.74 16.90
CA THR A 140 -9.95 -2.17 17.65
C THR A 140 -10.42 -0.83 17.08
N HIS A 141 -9.97 -0.49 15.87
CA HIS A 141 -10.29 0.76 15.19
C HIS A 141 -11.73 0.83 14.70
#